data_AF-A0AAU5GZM1-F1
#
_entry.id   AF-A0AAU5GZM1-F1
#
_cell.length_a   1.000
_cell.length_b   1.000
_cell.length_c   1.000
_cell.angle_alpha   90.00
_cell.angle_beta   90.00
_cell.angle_gamma   90.00
#
_symmetry.space_group_name_H-M   'P 1'
#
loop_
_entity.id
_entity.type
_entity.pdbx_description
1 polymer ?
#
loop_
_entity_poly.entity_id
_entity_poly.type
_entity_poly.pdbx_seq_one_letter_code
_entity_poly.pdbx_strand_id
1 'polypeptide(L)'
;MADVRPTAVILTALSLEYDAVRAHLTGIEEQAHPTGTLAEVGQLPQSSWRVALVEIGEGARNAAALTKHVIDWLEPAAVLFVGVAGSLRPEITIGDVVVATKAYAIHGGKETEDGSHVRPEAWQPSHRLIQAARSALRGKPGVHFKPIAVGDVVIAHSGSPTTERITHHFNDAVAIEMEGSGVLHAAHLSNLDALVVRGISDNANSRKGEADASGSQPNAARNAAEAAVAILRKATPAPGTGGTGATGDNSLLEPIEIGKGATFKDHVIGKDVQGEEPPGSKPTHLKIGEGAVFEGPVTGKRLGGR
;
A
#
# COMPACT_ATOMS: atom_id res chain seq x y z
N MET A 1 -13.65 13.30 -21.72
CA MET A 1 -13.43 12.58 -20.44
C MET A 1 -12.02 12.93 -20.00
N ALA A 2 -11.84 13.48 -18.80
CA ALA A 2 -10.49 13.70 -18.27
C ALA A 2 -9.78 12.34 -18.16
N ASP A 3 -8.52 12.28 -18.59
CA ASP A 3 -7.67 11.10 -18.46
C ASP A 3 -7.43 10.81 -16.97
N VAL A 4 -8.35 10.06 -16.34
CA VAL A 4 -8.23 9.69 -14.91
C VAL A 4 -7.13 8.65 -14.81
N ARG A 5 -5.90 9.13 -14.63
CA ARG A 5 -4.75 8.27 -14.39
C ARG A 5 -4.86 7.59 -13.03
N PRO A 6 -4.62 6.27 -12.95
CA PRO A 6 -4.61 5.53 -11.69
C PRO A 6 -3.53 6.08 -10.75
N THR A 7 -3.87 6.22 -9.46
CA THR A 7 -2.93 6.62 -8.41
C THR A 7 -2.36 5.39 -7.74
N ALA A 8 -1.03 5.31 -7.66
CA ALA A 8 -0.34 4.45 -6.71
C ALA A 8 0.10 5.31 -5.53
N VAL A 9 -0.06 4.81 -4.31
CA VAL A 9 0.53 5.43 -3.13
C VAL A 9 1.89 4.78 -2.88
N ILE A 10 2.92 5.60 -2.67
CA ILE A 10 4.20 5.16 -2.11
C ILE A 10 4.29 5.74 -0.70
N LEU A 11 4.45 4.85 0.27
CA LEU A 11 4.67 5.18 1.66
C LEU A 11 6.16 5.03 1.98
N THR A 12 6.71 5.93 2.78
CA THR A 12 8.09 5.88 3.30
C THR A 12 8.11 6.19 4.79
N ALA A 13 9.11 5.71 5.54
CA ALA A 13 9.22 6.01 6.97
C ALA A 13 10.07 7.26 7.22
N LEU A 14 11.14 7.45 6.43
CA LEU A 14 12.16 8.48 6.68
C LEU A 14 12.24 9.48 5.52
N SER A 15 12.67 10.71 5.81
CA SER A 15 12.79 11.77 4.79
C SER A 15 13.80 11.46 3.70
N LEU A 16 14.88 10.73 3.99
CA LEU A 16 15.81 10.29 2.94
C LEU A 16 15.18 9.28 1.96
N GLU A 17 14.24 8.46 2.45
CA GLU A 17 13.52 7.47 1.63
C GLU A 17 12.49 8.20 0.77
N TYR A 18 11.79 9.15 1.39
CA TYR A 18 10.88 10.07 0.74
C TYR A 18 11.60 10.79 -0.42
N ASP A 19 12.73 11.44 -0.14
CA ASP A 19 13.52 12.16 -1.14
C ASP A 19 14.01 11.25 -2.28
N ALA A 20 14.41 10.02 -1.96
CA ALA A 20 14.84 9.05 -2.96
C ALA A 20 13.72 8.71 -3.96
N VAL A 21 12.47 8.55 -3.47
CA VAL A 21 11.31 8.32 -4.35
C VAL A 21 10.92 9.60 -5.09
N ARG A 22 10.89 10.74 -4.38
CA ARG A 22 10.52 12.05 -4.91
C ARG A 22 11.37 12.45 -6.12
N ALA A 23 12.65 12.09 -6.12
CA ALA A 23 13.58 12.34 -7.23
C ALA A 23 13.15 11.71 -8.58
N HIS A 24 12.23 10.74 -8.55
CA HIS A 24 11.70 10.11 -9.76
C HIS A 24 10.37 10.72 -10.27
N LEU A 25 9.81 11.69 -9.53
CA LEU A 25 8.50 12.27 -9.84
C LEU A 25 8.65 13.64 -10.52
N THR A 26 7.68 13.99 -11.35
CA THR A 26 7.59 15.31 -12.01
C THR A 26 6.22 15.92 -11.81
N GLY A 27 6.12 17.25 -11.93
CA GLY A 27 4.84 17.97 -11.76
C GLY A 27 4.22 17.70 -10.39
N ILE A 28 5.04 17.82 -9.34
CA ILE A 28 4.66 17.50 -7.97
C ILE A 28 3.78 18.63 -7.41
N GLU A 29 2.64 18.25 -6.85
CA GLU A 29 1.74 19.15 -6.12
C GLU A 29 1.50 18.58 -4.72
N GLU A 30 1.56 19.44 -3.70
CA GLU A 30 1.23 19.06 -2.33
C GLU A 30 -0.29 19.03 -2.15
N GLN A 31 -0.78 17.98 -1.49
CA GLN A 31 -2.15 17.83 -1.02
C GLN A 31 -2.13 17.65 0.49
N ALA A 32 -3.06 18.32 1.17
CA ALA A 32 -3.23 18.22 2.61
C ALA A 32 -4.60 17.65 2.94
N HIS A 33 -4.63 16.59 3.73
CA HIS A 33 -5.87 16.11 4.34
C HIS A 33 -6.29 17.06 5.47
N PRO A 34 -7.58 17.31 5.72
CA PRO A 34 -8.04 18.18 6.81
C PRO A 34 -7.55 17.80 8.21
N THR A 35 -7.11 16.56 8.42
CA THR A 35 -6.54 16.09 9.69
C THR A 35 -5.02 16.28 9.80
N GLY A 36 -4.38 16.87 8.79
CA GLY A 36 -2.97 17.28 8.81
C GLY A 36 -1.99 16.36 8.09
N THR A 37 -2.42 15.22 7.56
CA THR A 37 -1.55 14.36 6.72
C THR A 37 -1.27 15.04 5.39
N LEU A 38 0.01 15.09 5.00
CA LEU A 38 0.47 15.67 3.74
C LEU A 38 0.86 14.57 2.75
N ALA A 39 0.57 14.81 1.48
CA ALA A 39 0.98 13.96 0.38
C ALA A 39 1.50 14.80 -0.78
N GLU A 40 2.63 14.43 -1.37
CA GLU A 40 3.03 14.98 -2.67
C GLU A 40 2.52 14.09 -3.79
N VAL A 41 1.74 14.65 -4.70
CA VAL A 41 1.18 13.93 -5.83
C VAL A 41 1.87 14.38 -7.11
N GLY A 42 2.56 13.46 -7.76
CA GLY A 42 3.31 13.71 -8.98
C GLY A 42 3.04 12.70 -10.08
N GLN A 43 3.63 12.94 -11.25
CA GLN A 43 3.63 12.00 -12.36
C GLN A 43 4.88 11.14 -12.33
N LEU A 44 4.72 9.85 -12.60
CA LEU A 44 5.87 8.97 -12.84
C LEU A 44 6.20 8.98 -14.35
N PRO A 45 7.38 9.44 -14.77
CA PRO A 45 7.76 9.43 -16.19
C PRO A 45 7.76 8.01 -16.76
N GLN A 46 7.34 7.90 -18.03
CA GLN A 46 7.22 6.63 -18.77
C GLN A 46 6.25 5.64 -18.13
N SER A 47 5.19 6.16 -17.51
CA SER A 47 4.18 5.38 -16.82
C SER A 47 2.81 6.06 -16.95
N SER A 48 1.74 5.26 -16.86
CA SER A 48 0.37 5.77 -16.70
C SER A 48 0.02 6.13 -15.26
N TRP A 49 0.91 5.83 -14.31
CA TRP A 49 0.67 6.05 -12.88
C TRP A 49 0.89 7.52 -12.48
N ARG A 50 -0.06 8.04 -11.70
CA ARG A 50 0.23 9.10 -10.72
C ARG A 50 0.76 8.45 -9.45
N VAL A 51 1.68 9.12 -8.77
CA VAL A 51 2.21 8.65 -7.50
C VAL A 51 1.87 9.68 -6.43
N ALA A 52 1.18 9.24 -5.38
CA ALA A 52 1.07 9.99 -4.15
C ALA A 52 2.10 9.48 -3.15
N LEU A 53 3.03 10.34 -2.76
CA LEU A 53 4.12 10.04 -1.85
C LEU A 53 3.79 10.58 -0.45
N VAL A 54 3.86 9.72 0.57
CA VAL A 54 3.55 10.08 1.96
C VAL A 54 4.63 9.53 2.89
N GLU A 55 5.22 10.40 3.70
CA GLU A 55 6.06 9.99 4.83
C GLU A 55 5.16 9.69 6.03
N ILE A 56 5.20 8.44 6.52
CA ILE A 56 4.34 7.97 7.60
C ILE A 56 5.07 7.78 8.93
N GLY A 57 6.40 7.97 8.96
CA GLY A 57 7.21 7.72 10.13
C GLY A 57 7.36 6.23 10.45
N GLU A 58 7.97 5.95 11.60
CA GLU A 58 8.36 4.60 12.00
C GLU A 58 7.29 3.85 12.81
N GLY A 59 7.41 2.52 12.84
CA GLY A 59 6.66 1.61 13.70
C GLY A 59 5.40 1.01 13.06
N ALA A 60 5.21 -0.30 13.26
CA ALA A 60 4.21 -1.08 12.53
C ALA A 60 2.77 -0.69 12.85
N ARG A 61 2.48 -0.31 14.10
CA ARG A 61 1.13 0.14 14.50
C ARG A 61 0.77 1.47 13.84
N ASN A 62 1.70 2.42 13.87
CA ASN A 62 1.53 3.72 13.24
C ASN A 62 1.36 3.57 11.73
N ALA A 63 2.22 2.74 11.11
CA ALA A 63 2.14 2.47 9.69
C ALA A 63 0.83 1.83 9.25
N ALA A 64 0.26 0.90 10.03
CA ALA A 64 -1.06 0.34 9.75
C ALA A 64 -2.16 1.42 9.76
N ALA A 65 -2.19 2.26 10.81
CA ALA A 65 -3.19 3.31 10.95
C ALA A 65 -3.10 4.36 9.83
N LEU A 66 -1.89 4.84 9.54
CA LEU A 66 -1.67 5.84 8.49
C LEU A 66 -1.87 5.28 7.09
N THR A 67 -1.49 4.02 6.84
CA THR A 67 -1.79 3.36 5.55
C THR A 67 -3.29 3.32 5.31
N LYS A 68 -4.09 2.90 6.31
CA LYS A 68 -5.55 2.88 6.17
C LYS A 68 -6.11 4.29 5.93
N HIS A 69 -5.62 5.27 6.69
CA HIS A 69 -6.01 6.66 6.52
C HIS A 69 -5.73 7.18 5.09
N VAL A 70 -4.53 6.92 4.57
CA VAL A 70 -4.12 7.32 3.23
C VAL A 70 -4.91 6.57 2.15
N ILE A 71 -5.23 5.28 2.35
CA ILE A 71 -6.09 4.53 1.43
C ILE A 71 -7.48 5.15 1.34
N ASP A 72 -8.09 5.50 2.48
CA ASP A 72 -9.43 6.11 2.52
C ASP A 72 -9.46 7.51 1.90
N TRP A 73 -8.36 8.25 2.04
CA TRP A 73 -8.25 9.61 1.52
C TRP A 73 -7.97 9.63 0.02
N LEU A 74 -6.97 8.89 -0.44
CA LEU A 74 -6.44 9.01 -1.80
C LEU A 74 -7.01 7.97 -2.77
N GLU A 75 -7.78 7.00 -2.27
CA GLU A 75 -8.40 5.90 -3.02
C GLU A 75 -7.45 5.29 -4.08
N PRO A 76 -6.22 4.88 -3.68
CA PRO A 76 -5.24 4.40 -4.63
C PRO A 76 -5.63 3.05 -5.21
N ALA A 77 -5.08 2.73 -6.39
CA ALA A 77 -5.19 1.40 -6.98
C ALA A 77 -4.08 0.43 -6.51
N ALA A 78 -3.04 0.94 -5.84
CA ALA A 78 -1.99 0.14 -5.22
C ALA A 78 -1.23 0.93 -4.14
N VAL A 79 -0.65 0.23 -3.17
CA VAL A 79 0.25 0.80 -2.14
C VAL A 79 1.61 0.10 -2.20
N LEU A 80 2.70 0.86 -2.33
CA LEU A 80 4.04 0.36 -2.14
C LEU A 80 4.62 0.97 -0.87
N PHE A 81 5.27 0.15 -0.04
CA PHE A 81 6.09 0.65 1.05
C PHE A 81 7.56 0.51 0.68
N VAL A 82 8.26 1.64 0.64
CA VAL A 82 9.62 1.75 0.13
C VAL A 82 10.51 2.35 1.20
N GLY A 83 11.68 1.77 1.42
CA GLY A 83 12.63 2.33 2.38
C GLY A 83 13.85 1.44 2.60
N VAL A 84 14.52 1.62 3.72
CA VAL A 84 15.72 0.87 4.08
C VAL A 84 15.43 -0.26 5.08
N ALA A 85 16.34 -1.23 5.14
CA ALA A 85 16.30 -2.32 6.09
C ALA A 85 17.73 -2.76 6.47
N GLY A 86 17.86 -3.40 7.64
CA GLY A 86 19.08 -4.08 8.04
C GLY A 86 19.12 -5.51 7.51
N SER A 87 20.27 -5.97 7.03
CA SER A 87 20.48 -7.36 6.63
C SER A 87 20.56 -8.29 7.84
N LEU A 88 19.86 -9.42 7.77
CA LEU A 88 19.94 -10.51 8.74
C LEU A 88 20.83 -11.66 8.26
N ARG A 89 21.38 -11.58 7.04
CA ARG A 89 22.04 -12.70 6.37
C ARG A 89 23.28 -12.24 5.61
N PRO A 90 24.43 -12.91 5.75
CA PRO A 90 25.68 -12.46 5.14
C PRO A 90 25.65 -12.44 3.60
N GLU A 91 24.79 -13.24 2.98
CA GLU A 91 24.57 -13.24 1.53
C GLU A 91 23.75 -12.04 1.01
N ILE A 92 23.11 -11.29 1.91
CA ILE A 92 22.38 -10.05 1.59
C ILE A 92 23.24 -8.88 2.03
N THR A 93 23.77 -8.13 1.07
CA THR A 93 24.82 -7.14 1.30
C THR A 93 24.31 -5.71 1.21
N ILE A 94 25.03 -4.75 1.79
CA ILE A 94 24.68 -3.33 1.72
C ILE A 94 24.56 -2.89 0.25
N GLY A 95 23.45 -2.23 -0.07
CA GLY A 95 23.08 -1.83 -1.43
C GLY A 95 22.20 -2.84 -2.17
N ASP A 96 22.06 -4.07 -1.68
CA ASP A 96 21.07 -5.01 -2.22
C ASP A 96 19.64 -4.50 -2.01
N VAL A 97 18.72 -5.00 -2.82
CA VAL A 97 17.28 -4.75 -2.73
C VAL A 97 16.57 -6.06 -2.37
N VAL A 98 15.76 -6.02 -1.31
CA VAL A 98 14.85 -7.11 -0.94
C VAL A 98 13.42 -6.69 -1.27
N VAL A 99 12.80 -7.41 -2.21
CA VAL A 99 11.36 -7.35 -2.44
C VAL A 99 10.72 -8.40 -1.54
N ALA A 100 9.94 -7.95 -0.56
CA ALA A 100 9.36 -8.86 0.44
C ALA A 100 8.47 -9.89 -0.25
N THR A 101 8.61 -11.18 0.07
CA THR A 101 7.63 -12.22 -0.31
C THR A 101 6.62 -12.50 0.79
N LYS A 102 6.95 -12.09 2.02
CA LYS A 102 6.11 -12.03 3.22
C LYS A 102 6.78 -11.11 4.24
N ALA A 103 5.98 -10.46 5.07
CA ALA A 103 6.44 -9.64 6.19
C ALA A 103 5.95 -10.27 7.49
N TYR A 104 6.88 -10.60 8.38
CA TYR A 104 6.60 -11.23 9.67
C TYR A 104 6.48 -10.20 10.78
N ALA A 105 5.36 -10.16 11.50
CA ALA A 105 5.29 -9.42 12.76
C ALA A 105 5.94 -10.26 13.87
N ILE A 106 7.14 -9.86 14.30
CA ILE A 106 7.99 -10.74 15.14
C ILE A 106 7.64 -10.74 16.62
N HIS A 107 6.84 -9.79 17.09
CA HIS A 107 6.55 -9.57 18.52
C HIS A 107 5.45 -10.47 19.09
N GLY A 108 4.67 -11.15 18.25
CA GLY A 108 3.55 -12.00 18.69
C GLY A 108 3.99 -13.26 19.44
N GLY A 109 3.39 -13.55 20.59
CA GLY A 109 3.72 -14.74 21.38
C GLY A 109 2.97 -14.85 22.70
N LYS A 110 3.29 -15.91 23.45
CA LYS A 110 2.83 -16.13 24.82
C LYS A 110 4.03 -16.37 25.72
N GLU A 111 4.13 -15.64 26.81
CA GLU A 111 5.13 -15.87 27.86
C GLU A 111 4.57 -16.86 28.89
N THR A 112 5.39 -17.85 29.27
CA THR A 112 5.05 -18.88 30.27
C THR A 112 6.26 -19.14 31.17
N GLU A 113 6.05 -19.84 32.29
CA GLU A 113 7.15 -20.26 33.19
C GLU A 113 8.17 -21.15 32.46
N ASP A 114 7.72 -21.95 31.49
CA ASP A 114 8.57 -22.85 30.69
C ASP A 114 9.23 -22.15 29.49
N GLY A 115 8.97 -20.85 29.28
CA GLY A 115 9.58 -20.02 28.24
C GLY A 115 8.59 -19.29 27.31
N SER A 116 9.15 -18.66 26.27
CA SER A 116 8.40 -17.88 25.28
C SER A 116 7.94 -18.76 24.11
N HIS A 117 6.64 -18.73 23.83
CA HIS A 117 6.05 -19.40 22.66
C HIS A 117 5.73 -18.37 21.58
N VAL A 118 6.54 -18.36 20.51
CA VAL A 118 6.34 -17.45 19.37
C VAL A 118 5.07 -17.79 18.61
N ARG A 119 4.26 -16.77 18.30
CA ARG A 119 3.04 -16.85 17.50
C ARG A 119 3.13 -15.83 16.37
N PRO A 120 3.80 -16.19 15.26
CA PRO A 120 4.09 -15.24 14.21
C PRO A 120 2.84 -14.94 13.38
N GLU A 121 2.60 -13.66 13.12
CA GLU A 121 1.71 -13.23 12.04
C GLU A 121 2.54 -12.92 10.79
N ALA A 122 2.00 -13.25 9.63
CA ALA A 122 2.68 -13.05 8.36
C ALA A 122 1.71 -12.50 7.32
N TRP A 123 2.07 -11.39 6.70
CA TRP A 123 1.31 -10.77 5.63
C TRP A 123 2.04 -10.96 4.31
N GLN A 124 1.31 -11.33 3.27
CA GLN A 124 1.86 -11.49 1.93
C GLN A 124 1.51 -10.27 1.08
N PRO A 125 2.45 -9.77 0.25
CA PRO A 125 2.14 -8.78 -0.76
C PRO A 125 1.28 -9.39 -1.86
N SER A 126 0.66 -8.52 -2.65
CA SER A 126 -0.27 -8.95 -3.68
C SER A 126 0.42 -9.63 -4.85
N HIS A 127 -0.18 -10.72 -5.32
CA HIS A 127 0.38 -11.55 -6.39
C HIS A 127 0.70 -10.71 -7.65
N ARG A 128 -0.18 -9.77 -8.02
CA ARG A 128 -0.02 -8.93 -9.20
C ARG A 128 1.24 -8.08 -9.13
N LEU A 129 1.48 -7.42 -8.00
CA LEU A 129 2.68 -6.59 -7.79
C LEU A 129 3.95 -7.44 -7.70
N ILE A 130 3.89 -8.63 -7.10
CA ILE A 130 5.02 -9.57 -7.12
C ILE A 130 5.38 -10.03 -8.53
N GLN A 131 4.39 -10.32 -9.38
CA GLN A 131 4.64 -10.70 -10.78
C GLN A 131 5.23 -9.53 -11.57
N ALA A 132 4.69 -8.32 -11.39
CA ALA A 132 5.26 -7.11 -11.97
C ALA A 132 6.72 -6.92 -11.54
N ALA A 133 7.02 -7.10 -10.24
CA ALA A 133 8.37 -6.98 -9.71
C ALA A 133 9.33 -8.04 -10.27
N ARG A 134 8.93 -9.31 -10.31
CA ARG A 134 9.73 -10.37 -10.92
C ARG A 134 10.02 -10.11 -12.39
N SER A 135 9.08 -9.51 -13.12
CA SER A 135 9.31 -9.15 -14.52
C SER A 135 10.20 -7.91 -14.67
N ALA A 136 10.00 -6.88 -13.85
CA ALA A 136 10.72 -5.61 -13.93
C ALA A 136 12.19 -5.74 -13.50
N LEU A 137 12.46 -6.62 -12.54
CA LEU A 137 13.76 -6.78 -11.90
C LEU A 137 14.47 -8.08 -12.32
N ARG A 138 13.96 -8.77 -13.34
CA ARG A 138 14.53 -10.04 -13.81
C ARG A 138 16.00 -9.88 -14.19
N GLY A 139 16.85 -10.71 -13.61
CA GLY A 139 18.29 -10.73 -13.91
C GLY A 139 19.06 -9.52 -13.36
N LYS A 140 18.43 -8.64 -12.56
CA LYS A 140 19.16 -7.59 -11.86
C LYS A 140 19.97 -8.21 -10.71
N PRO A 141 21.30 -8.03 -10.67
CA PRO A 141 22.10 -8.49 -9.55
C PRO A 141 21.73 -7.72 -8.27
N GLY A 142 21.92 -8.36 -7.12
CA GLY A 142 21.59 -7.76 -5.81
C GLY A 142 20.09 -7.58 -5.54
N VAL A 143 19.20 -8.17 -6.35
CA VAL A 143 17.75 -8.18 -6.09
C VAL A 143 17.30 -9.54 -5.56
N HIS A 144 16.65 -9.54 -4.40
CA HIS A 144 16.24 -10.74 -3.68
C HIS A 144 14.74 -10.73 -3.41
N PHE A 145 14.05 -11.82 -3.78
CA PHE A 145 12.64 -12.02 -3.43
C PHE A 145 12.56 -12.93 -2.22
N LYS A 146 12.50 -12.33 -1.02
CA LYS A 146 12.65 -13.06 0.24
C LYS A 146 11.78 -12.49 1.37
N PRO A 147 11.54 -13.26 2.43
CA PRO A 147 10.83 -12.78 3.63
C PRO A 147 11.58 -11.70 4.39
N ILE A 148 10.83 -10.80 5.04
CA ILE A 148 11.35 -9.72 5.90
C ILE A 148 10.75 -9.85 7.31
N ALA A 149 11.58 -9.65 8.34
CA ALA A 149 11.15 -9.54 9.73
C ALA A 149 10.76 -8.09 10.05
N VAL A 150 9.66 -7.91 10.78
CA VAL A 150 9.11 -6.59 11.13
C VAL A 150 8.88 -6.50 12.62
N GLY A 151 9.50 -5.52 13.25
CA GLY A 151 9.21 -5.21 14.64
C GLY A 151 9.76 -3.85 15.04
N ASP A 152 9.07 -3.19 15.97
CA ASP A 152 9.42 -1.88 16.56
C ASP A 152 10.72 -1.96 17.43
N VAL A 153 11.81 -2.47 16.84
CA VAL A 153 13.11 -2.71 17.47
C VAL A 153 14.23 -2.51 16.45
N VAL A 154 15.30 -1.84 16.86
CA VAL A 154 16.52 -1.72 16.06
C VAL A 154 17.55 -2.71 16.59
N ILE A 155 18.01 -3.63 15.74
CA ILE A 155 19.06 -4.58 16.13
C ILE A 155 20.42 -3.92 15.98
N ALA A 156 21.05 -3.65 17.12
CA ALA A 156 22.41 -3.13 17.20
C ALA A 156 23.41 -4.15 17.77
N HIS A 157 22.99 -5.40 18.01
CA HIS A 157 23.87 -6.45 18.54
C HIS A 157 23.37 -7.83 18.12
N SER A 158 24.25 -8.63 17.51
CA SER A 158 23.94 -9.95 16.95
C SER A 158 23.64 -11.03 17.99
N GLY A 159 24.05 -10.84 19.25
CA GLY A 159 23.71 -11.71 20.38
C GLY A 159 22.46 -11.27 21.17
N SER A 160 21.65 -10.36 20.63
CA SER A 160 20.44 -9.92 21.32
C SER A 160 19.36 -11.01 21.33
N PRO A 161 18.50 -11.09 22.37
CA PRO A 161 17.38 -12.03 22.41
C PRO A 161 16.46 -11.93 21.18
N THR A 162 16.29 -10.71 20.63
CA THR A 162 15.56 -10.49 19.38
C THR A 162 16.23 -11.17 18.19
N THR A 163 17.56 -11.10 18.06
CA THR A 163 18.28 -11.75 16.96
C THR A 163 18.18 -13.26 17.06
N GLU A 164 18.30 -13.81 18.28
CA GLU A 164 18.10 -15.24 18.53
C GLU A 164 16.68 -15.67 18.16
N ARG A 165 15.67 -14.92 18.61
CA ARG A 165 14.26 -15.18 18.29
C ARG A 165 14.01 -15.19 16.78
N ILE A 166 14.53 -14.20 16.05
CA ILE A 166 14.43 -14.13 14.59
C ILE A 166 15.11 -15.33 13.94
N THR A 167 16.32 -15.66 14.38
CA THR A 167 17.11 -16.76 13.82
C THR A 167 16.44 -18.11 14.02
N HIS A 168 15.80 -18.35 15.16
CA HIS A 168 15.15 -19.63 15.47
C HIS A 168 13.75 -19.75 14.86
N HIS A 169 12.92 -18.71 14.94
CA HIS A 169 11.50 -18.79 14.59
C HIS A 169 11.14 -18.21 13.22
N PHE A 170 12.03 -17.39 12.65
CA PHE A 170 11.84 -16.67 11.39
C PHE A 170 13.07 -16.87 10.49
N ASN A 171 13.55 -18.11 10.44
CA ASN A 171 14.86 -18.47 9.89
C ASN A 171 15.01 -18.25 8.37
N ASP A 172 13.93 -17.93 7.66
CA ASP A 172 13.96 -17.54 6.25
C ASP A 172 13.83 -16.03 6.01
N ALA A 173 13.66 -15.22 7.08
CA ALA A 173 13.76 -13.77 7.00
C ALA A 173 15.20 -13.32 6.74
N VAL A 174 15.38 -12.48 5.72
CA VAL A 174 16.72 -12.06 5.28
C VAL A 174 17.03 -10.58 5.59
N ALA A 175 16.01 -9.81 5.93
CA ALA A 175 16.14 -8.41 6.32
C ALA A 175 15.19 -8.09 7.49
N ILE A 176 15.48 -7.02 8.22
CA ILE A 176 14.66 -6.49 9.30
C ILE A 176 14.38 -4.99 9.12
N GLU A 177 13.14 -4.60 9.37
CA GLU A 177 12.63 -3.23 9.35
C GLU A 177 11.47 -3.09 10.34
N MET A 178 10.77 -1.95 10.37
CA MET A 178 9.90 -1.58 11.49
C MET A 178 8.43 -1.39 11.13
N GLU A 179 8.00 -1.40 9.85
CA GLU A 179 6.63 -1.02 9.49
C GLU A 179 5.90 -1.96 8.51
N GLY A 180 6.62 -2.71 7.68
CA GLY A 180 6.08 -3.38 6.49
C GLY A 180 4.92 -4.34 6.76
N SER A 181 4.89 -5.00 7.92
CA SER A 181 3.76 -5.84 8.33
C SER A 181 2.49 -5.01 8.57
N GLY A 182 2.62 -3.81 9.12
CA GLY A 182 1.50 -2.88 9.35
C GLY A 182 0.91 -2.37 8.04
N VAL A 183 1.76 -1.98 7.08
CA VAL A 183 1.32 -1.53 5.75
C VAL A 183 0.58 -2.66 5.02
N LEU A 184 1.16 -3.87 4.98
CA LEU A 184 0.52 -5.01 4.31
C LEU A 184 -0.78 -5.43 5.01
N HIS A 185 -0.86 -5.36 6.34
CA HIS A 185 -2.08 -5.65 7.07
C HIS A 185 -3.20 -4.64 6.73
N ALA A 186 -2.90 -3.34 6.73
CA ALA A 186 -3.88 -2.31 6.37
C ALA A 186 -4.36 -2.47 4.93
N ALA A 187 -3.45 -2.74 3.99
CA ALA A 187 -3.82 -3.00 2.60
C ALA A 187 -4.67 -4.28 2.43
N HIS A 188 -4.35 -5.33 3.18
CA HIS A 188 -5.14 -6.56 3.19
C HIS A 188 -6.58 -6.31 3.65
N LEU A 189 -6.78 -5.57 4.73
CA LEU A 189 -8.12 -5.20 5.22
C LEU A 189 -8.89 -4.32 4.24
N SER A 190 -8.19 -3.52 3.45
CA SER A 190 -8.76 -2.69 2.38
C SER A 190 -8.91 -3.42 1.04
N ASN A 191 -8.58 -4.71 0.96
CA ASN A 191 -8.58 -5.49 -0.28
C ASN A 191 -7.79 -4.81 -1.42
N LEU A 192 -6.64 -4.22 -1.09
CA LEU A 192 -5.83 -3.42 -2.02
C LEU A 192 -4.54 -4.13 -2.41
N ASP A 193 -4.09 -3.90 -3.64
CA ASP A 193 -2.78 -4.37 -4.09
C ASP A 193 -1.65 -3.69 -3.30
N ALA A 194 -0.80 -4.46 -2.60
CA ALA A 194 0.33 -3.91 -1.86
C ALA A 194 1.65 -4.68 -1.98
N LEU A 195 2.78 -3.96 -1.83
CA LEU A 195 4.14 -4.53 -1.91
C LEU A 195 5.11 -3.78 -0.98
N VAL A 196 6.09 -4.49 -0.42
CA VAL A 196 7.18 -3.89 0.36
C VAL A 196 8.50 -4.08 -0.38
N VAL A 197 9.27 -3.00 -0.54
CA VAL A 197 10.56 -2.96 -1.23
C VAL A 197 11.60 -2.29 -0.33
N ARG A 198 12.70 -2.99 -0.04
CA ARG A 198 13.74 -2.51 0.87
C ARG A 198 15.11 -2.48 0.23
N GLY A 199 15.84 -1.39 0.45
CA GLY A 199 17.28 -1.34 0.22
C GLY A 199 18.02 -1.66 1.51
N ILE A 200 19.12 -2.40 1.41
CA ILE A 200 19.89 -2.82 2.58
C ILE A 200 20.89 -1.74 2.96
N SER A 201 20.70 -1.11 4.13
CA SER A 201 21.55 -0.01 4.63
C SER A 201 22.68 -0.50 5.53
N ASP A 202 22.43 -1.54 6.32
CA ASP A 202 23.35 -2.03 7.33
C ASP A 202 23.20 -3.54 7.52
N ASN A 203 24.00 -4.12 8.42
CA ASN A 203 24.04 -5.56 8.68
C ASN A 203 23.37 -5.97 10.01
N ALA A 204 22.45 -5.15 10.54
CA ALA A 204 21.70 -5.37 11.78
C ALA A 204 22.60 -5.87 12.94
N ASN A 205 23.77 -5.25 13.10
CA ASN A 205 24.79 -5.66 14.06
C ASN A 205 25.47 -4.44 14.70
N SER A 206 26.44 -4.69 15.58
CA SER A 206 27.12 -3.67 16.38
C SER A 206 28.00 -2.68 15.61
N ARG A 207 28.07 -2.76 14.27
CA ARG A 207 28.86 -1.86 13.42
C ARG A 207 28.04 -0.81 12.65
N LYS A 208 26.84 -0.48 13.13
CA LYS A 208 25.94 0.48 12.45
C LYS A 208 26.60 1.86 12.20
N GLY A 209 27.36 2.38 13.18
CA GLY A 209 28.01 3.70 13.07
C GLY A 209 29.05 3.84 11.97
N GLU A 210 29.70 2.75 11.54
CA GLU A 210 30.69 2.78 10.45
C GLU A 210 30.01 2.74 9.08
N ALA A 211 28.88 2.04 8.96
CA ALA A 211 28.09 1.96 7.74
C ALA A 211 27.40 3.30 7.42
N ASP A 212 26.87 4.00 8.42
CA ASP A 212 26.16 5.27 8.22
C ASP A 212 27.11 6.41 7.76
N ALA A 213 28.34 6.42 8.27
CA ALA A 213 29.39 7.38 7.85
C ALA A 213 29.82 7.20 6.37
N SER A 214 29.51 6.06 5.75
CA SER A 214 29.89 5.73 4.37
C SER A 214 28.83 6.06 3.31
N GLY A 215 27.66 6.59 3.71
CA GLY A 215 26.57 6.90 2.78
C GLY A 215 25.75 5.69 2.34
N SER A 216 25.81 4.60 3.10
CA SER A 216 25.08 3.35 2.82
C SER A 216 23.56 3.55 2.80
N GLN A 217 22.99 4.28 3.77
CA GLN A 217 21.55 4.48 3.90
C GLN A 217 20.95 5.28 2.73
N PRO A 218 21.51 6.42 2.27
CA PRO A 218 21.06 7.09 1.05
C PRO A 218 21.16 6.22 -0.21
N ASN A 219 22.22 5.41 -0.35
CA ASN A 219 22.37 4.50 -1.49
C ASN A 219 21.33 3.38 -1.47
N ALA A 220 21.09 2.79 -0.29
CA ALA A 220 20.05 1.79 -0.09
C ALA A 220 18.66 2.34 -0.44
N ALA A 221 18.32 3.53 0.05
CA ALA A 221 17.06 4.19 -0.26
C ALA A 221 16.89 4.46 -1.76
N ARG A 222 17.96 4.92 -2.44
CA ARG A 222 17.95 5.11 -3.90
C ARG A 222 17.68 3.79 -4.63
N ASN A 223 18.37 2.72 -4.26
CA ASN A 223 18.18 1.41 -4.89
C ASN A 223 16.76 0.87 -4.68
N ALA A 224 16.19 1.07 -3.48
CA ALA A 224 14.80 0.71 -3.18
C ALA A 224 13.81 1.52 -4.03
N ALA A 225 14.01 2.83 -4.14
CA ALA A 225 13.19 3.73 -4.95
C ALA A 225 13.26 3.37 -6.44
N GLU A 226 14.45 3.13 -6.98
CA GLU A 226 14.64 2.70 -8.37
C GLU A 226 13.93 1.39 -8.67
N ALA A 227 13.99 0.42 -7.74
CA ALA A 227 13.28 -0.84 -7.86
C ALA A 227 11.75 -0.62 -7.83
N ALA A 228 11.23 0.15 -6.88
CA ALA A 228 9.80 0.46 -6.77
C ALA A 228 9.27 1.16 -8.03
N VAL A 229 10.02 2.12 -8.57
CA VAL A 229 9.68 2.81 -9.82
C VAL A 229 9.66 1.86 -11.01
N ALA A 230 10.66 0.97 -11.11
CA ALA A 230 10.67 -0.05 -12.17
C ALA A 230 9.48 -1.02 -12.05
N ILE A 231 9.08 -1.37 -10.82
CA ILE A 231 7.91 -2.20 -10.55
C ILE A 231 6.63 -1.49 -11.01
N LEU A 232 6.42 -0.22 -10.62
CA LEU A 232 5.24 0.55 -11.02
C LEU A 232 5.14 0.74 -12.53
N ARG A 233 6.25 1.03 -13.22
CA ARG A 233 6.27 1.10 -14.70
C ARG A 233 5.83 -0.20 -15.36
N LYS A 234 6.06 -1.34 -14.70
CA LYS A 234 5.65 -2.66 -15.20
C LYS A 234 4.23 -3.03 -14.78
N ALA A 235 3.78 -2.58 -13.61
CA ALA A 235 2.49 -2.91 -13.05
C ALA A 235 1.38 -2.22 -13.83
N THR A 236 0.34 -2.97 -14.17
CA THR A 236 -0.93 -2.43 -14.66
C THR A 236 -1.90 -2.29 -13.48
N PRO A 237 -2.67 -1.20 -13.37
CA PRO A 237 -3.73 -1.08 -12.36
C PRO A 237 -4.72 -2.25 -12.44
N ALA A 238 -5.39 -2.57 -11.33
CA ALA A 238 -6.48 -3.55 -11.39
C ALA A 238 -7.62 -2.98 -12.24
N PRO A 239 -8.27 -3.78 -13.11
CA PRO A 239 -9.54 -3.38 -13.67
C PRO A 239 -10.54 -3.18 -12.52
N GLY A 240 -11.04 -1.95 -12.32
CA GLY A 240 -12.14 -1.67 -11.39
C GLY A 240 -11.81 -1.06 -10.02
N THR A 241 -10.57 -0.66 -9.73
CA THR A 241 -10.22 0.03 -8.45
C THR A 241 -9.90 1.52 -8.62
N GLY A 242 -10.20 2.10 -9.77
CA GLY A 242 -10.17 3.56 -9.92
C GLY A 242 -11.35 4.12 -9.15
N GLY A 243 -11.10 4.79 -8.03
CA GLY A 243 -12.10 5.55 -7.31
C GLY A 243 -12.93 6.35 -8.29
N THR A 244 -14.25 6.19 -8.21
CA THR A 244 -15.20 7.09 -8.83
C THR A 244 -14.96 8.47 -8.24
N GLY A 245 -14.08 9.25 -8.85
CA GLY A 245 -13.90 10.66 -8.56
C GLY A 245 -15.24 11.36 -8.78
N ALA A 246 -16.01 11.46 -7.70
CA ALA A 246 -17.26 12.19 -7.67
C ALA A 246 -17.42 12.84 -6.28
N THR A 247 -16.49 13.73 -5.93
CA THR A 247 -16.90 15.02 -5.35
C THR A 247 -17.46 15.88 -6.50
N GLY A 248 -18.49 15.35 -7.17
CA GLY A 248 -19.23 16.03 -8.19
C GLY A 248 -20.47 16.60 -7.53
N ASP A 249 -20.73 17.88 -7.78
CA ASP A 249 -22.02 18.48 -7.57
C ASP A 249 -23.14 17.50 -7.98
N ASN A 250 -23.96 17.08 -7.01
CA ASN A 250 -25.00 16.06 -7.18
C ASN A 250 -26.17 16.54 -8.06
N SER A 251 -26.03 17.70 -8.71
CA SER A 251 -27.02 18.34 -9.56
C SER A 251 -27.06 17.79 -11.00
N LEU A 252 -26.13 16.90 -11.38
CA LEU A 252 -25.95 16.46 -12.78
C LEU A 252 -25.76 14.95 -12.99
N LEU A 253 -26.23 14.09 -12.09
CA LEU A 253 -26.24 12.65 -12.37
C LEU A 253 -27.27 12.33 -13.46
N GLU A 254 -26.82 11.67 -14.54
CA GLU A 254 -27.72 11.10 -15.55
C GLU A 254 -28.37 9.82 -15.01
N PRO A 255 -29.65 9.55 -15.34
CA PRO A 255 -30.31 8.32 -14.93
C PRO A 255 -29.62 7.08 -15.50
N ILE A 256 -29.40 6.07 -14.66
CA ILE A 256 -29.00 4.74 -15.13
C ILE A 256 -30.24 4.02 -15.65
N GLU A 257 -30.26 3.71 -16.95
CA GLU A 257 -31.29 2.89 -17.58
C GLU A 257 -30.81 1.45 -17.76
N ILE A 258 -31.47 0.50 -17.11
CA ILE A 258 -31.23 -0.93 -17.32
C ILE A 258 -32.23 -1.41 -18.38
N GLY A 259 -31.72 -1.77 -19.55
CA GLY A 259 -32.52 -2.25 -20.69
C GLY A 259 -33.27 -3.55 -20.41
N LYS A 260 -34.29 -3.84 -21.24
CA LYS A 260 -35.16 -5.03 -21.11
C LYS A 260 -34.33 -6.32 -21.11
N GLY A 261 -34.43 -7.12 -20.05
CA GLY A 261 -33.69 -8.39 -19.89
C GLY A 261 -32.21 -8.27 -19.56
N ALA A 262 -31.69 -7.06 -19.30
CA ALA A 262 -30.30 -6.86 -18.91
C ALA A 262 -30.07 -7.19 -17.42
N THR A 263 -28.84 -7.57 -17.09
CA THR A 263 -28.39 -7.77 -15.71
C THR A 263 -27.38 -6.68 -15.34
N PHE A 264 -27.68 -5.95 -14.27
CA PHE A 264 -26.78 -4.94 -13.71
C PHE A 264 -26.10 -5.48 -12.45
N LYS A 265 -24.78 -5.36 -12.38
CA LYS A 265 -23.93 -5.89 -11.30
C LYS A 265 -23.02 -4.79 -10.78
N ASP A 266 -23.58 -3.90 -9.95
CA ASP A 266 -22.82 -2.87 -9.25
C ASP A 266 -23.57 -2.40 -7.97
N HIS A 267 -22.90 -1.63 -7.13
CA HIS A 267 -23.45 -1.08 -5.88
C HIS A 267 -24.30 0.17 -6.16
N VAL A 268 -25.55 0.18 -5.69
CA VAL A 268 -26.46 1.32 -5.88
C VAL A 268 -26.67 2.05 -4.55
N ILE A 269 -26.43 3.37 -4.56
CA ILE A 269 -26.72 4.28 -3.45
C ILE A 269 -27.87 5.18 -3.90
N GLY A 270 -29.04 5.05 -3.26
CA GLY A 270 -30.24 5.80 -3.63
C GLY A 270 -30.99 6.36 -2.42
N LYS A 271 -31.76 7.43 -2.64
CA LYS A 271 -32.71 7.99 -1.68
C LYS A 271 -34.11 7.73 -2.22
N ASP A 272 -34.94 7.02 -1.47
CA ASP A 272 -36.36 6.84 -1.80
C ASP A 272 -37.09 8.17 -1.58
N VAL A 273 -37.71 8.73 -2.63
CA VAL A 273 -38.50 9.96 -2.57
C VAL A 273 -39.96 9.59 -2.84
N GLN A 274 -40.77 9.53 -1.80
CA GLN A 274 -42.23 9.40 -1.97
C GLN A 274 -42.81 10.78 -2.30
N GLY A 275 -43.27 10.96 -3.54
CA GLY A 275 -43.97 12.15 -4.03
C GLY A 275 -43.87 12.29 -5.55
N GLU A 276 -44.86 12.91 -6.19
CA GLU A 276 -44.74 13.30 -7.61
C GLU A 276 -43.63 14.35 -7.75
N GLU A 277 -42.68 14.08 -8.66
CA GLU A 277 -41.60 15.00 -8.98
C GLU A 277 -42.16 16.32 -9.56
N PRO A 278 -41.66 17.50 -9.14
CA PRO A 278 -42.06 18.77 -9.72
C PRO A 278 -41.70 18.83 -11.21
N PRO A 279 -42.56 19.37 -12.09
CA PRO A 279 -42.29 19.42 -13.52
C PRO A 279 -41.00 20.20 -13.80
N GLY A 280 -40.02 19.52 -14.40
CA GLY A 280 -38.69 20.08 -14.74
C GLY A 280 -37.51 19.56 -13.92
N SER A 281 -37.71 18.67 -12.93
CA SER A 281 -36.58 18.00 -12.26
C SER A 281 -35.90 16.97 -13.17
N LYS A 282 -34.57 16.88 -13.09
CA LYS A 282 -33.82 15.74 -13.63
C LYS A 282 -34.01 14.55 -12.67
N PRO A 283 -34.46 13.38 -13.13
CA PRO A 283 -34.71 12.25 -12.23
C PRO A 283 -33.40 11.69 -11.68
N THR A 284 -33.34 11.46 -10.37
CA THR A 284 -32.21 10.86 -9.64
C THR A 284 -32.39 9.34 -9.43
N HIS A 285 -33.21 8.70 -10.25
CA HIS A 285 -33.72 7.33 -10.02
C HIS A 285 -33.11 6.30 -10.98
N LEU A 286 -32.91 5.08 -10.46
CA LEU A 286 -32.61 3.88 -11.25
C LEU A 286 -33.90 3.38 -11.93
N LYS A 287 -33.93 3.31 -13.27
CA LYS A 287 -35.05 2.70 -14.00
C LYS A 287 -34.72 1.25 -14.36
N ILE A 288 -35.48 0.33 -13.77
CA ILE A 288 -35.38 -1.11 -14.05
C ILE A 288 -36.45 -1.46 -15.09
N GLY A 289 -36.02 -1.84 -16.31
CA GLY A 289 -36.92 -2.29 -17.37
C GLY A 289 -37.63 -3.61 -17.04
N GLU A 290 -38.74 -3.88 -17.72
CA GLU A 290 -39.51 -5.12 -17.55
C GLU A 290 -38.62 -6.37 -17.79
N GLY A 291 -38.53 -7.25 -16.78
CA GLY A 291 -37.69 -8.46 -16.83
C GLY A 291 -36.19 -8.23 -16.60
N ALA A 292 -35.76 -7.00 -16.25
CA ALA A 292 -34.38 -6.76 -15.82
C ALA A 292 -34.12 -7.29 -14.40
N VAL A 293 -32.88 -7.72 -14.15
CA VAL A 293 -32.45 -8.30 -12.87
C VAL A 293 -31.33 -7.45 -12.29
N PHE A 294 -31.47 -7.06 -11.03
CA PHE A 294 -30.43 -6.40 -10.24
C PHE A 294 -29.78 -7.41 -9.29
N GLU A 295 -28.47 -7.57 -9.37
CA GLU A 295 -27.68 -8.43 -8.48
C GLU A 295 -26.57 -7.59 -7.81
N GLY A 296 -26.80 -7.12 -6.59
CA GLY A 296 -25.82 -6.33 -5.82
C GLY A 296 -26.34 -5.87 -4.46
N PRO A 297 -25.49 -5.28 -3.61
CA PRO A 297 -25.93 -4.65 -2.36
C PRO A 297 -26.69 -3.36 -2.66
N VAL A 298 -27.86 -3.17 -2.04
CA VAL A 298 -28.60 -1.90 -2.06
C VAL A 298 -28.42 -1.22 -0.71
N THR A 299 -27.87 0.00 -0.70
CA THR A 299 -27.75 0.78 0.55
C THR A 299 -28.62 2.03 0.44
N GLY A 300 -29.66 2.12 1.27
CA GLY A 300 -30.61 3.23 1.26
C GLY A 300 -31.35 3.35 2.60
N LYS A 301 -31.71 4.57 2.97
CA LYS A 301 -32.47 4.84 4.21
C LYS A 301 -33.96 4.74 3.90
N ARG A 302 -34.63 3.72 4.43
CA ARG A 302 -36.10 3.62 4.36
C ARG A 302 -36.70 4.65 5.31
N LEU A 303 -37.04 5.84 4.81
CA LEU A 303 -37.88 6.78 5.55
C LEU A 303 -39.34 6.35 5.40
N GLY A 304 -39.69 5.27 6.09
CA GLY A 304 -41.07 4.81 6.18
C GLY A 304 -41.83 5.65 7.20
N GLY A 305 -42.83 6.38 6.72
CA GLY A 305 -44.01 6.73 7.51
C GLY A 305 -45.16 5.79 7.14
N ARG A 306 -45.41 4.80 7.98
CA ARG A 306 -46.71 4.43 8.57
C ARG A 306 -46.44 3.66 9.84
#